data_AF-A0A0N4XQK3-F1
#
_entry.id   AF-A0A0N4XQK3-F1
#
_cell.length_a   1.000
_cell.length_b   1.000
_cell.length_c   1.000
_cell.angle_alpha   90.00
_cell.angle_beta   90.00
_cell.angle_gamma   90.00
#
_symmetry.space_group_name_H-M   'P 1'
#
loop_
_entity.id
_entity.type
_entity.pdbx_description
1 polymer ?
#
loop_
_entity_poly.entity_id
_entity_poly.type
_entity_poly.pdbx_seq_one_letter_code
_entity_poly.pdbx_strand_id
1 'polypeptide(L)'
;MSDVIERIVPCIWITPIDCFWEGAKALGPHPAIETRELALLAWMKSIPNRKYIQWTDFDPIAVINEIHHMMNIGSHHTFFERAGVGHGYLDRPCMNPLDPECPKMSPNYYDACPVLDRFRQFADRNNITLLADDFSNDVYEFDFLSLFSE
;
A
#
# COMPACT_ATOMS: atom_id res chain seq x y z
N MET A 1 23.49 -4.20 4.55
CA MET A 1 22.67 -3.84 3.37
C MET A 1 22.02 -5.08 2.75
N SER A 2 22.72 -6.22 2.72
CA SER A 2 22.17 -7.55 2.34
C SER A 2 20.88 -7.90 3.10
N ASP A 3 20.90 -7.83 4.43
CA ASP A 3 19.83 -8.35 5.28
C ASP A 3 18.51 -7.57 5.15
N VAL A 4 18.60 -6.29 4.76
CA VAL A 4 17.43 -5.43 4.52
C VAL A 4 16.81 -5.74 3.16
N ILE A 5 17.64 -5.86 2.12
CA ILE A 5 17.18 -6.17 0.77
C ILE A 5 16.56 -7.57 0.74
N GLU A 6 17.16 -8.54 1.41
CA GLU A 6 16.64 -9.92 1.51
C GLU A 6 15.28 -9.99 2.20
N ARG A 7 14.98 -9.09 3.14
CA ARG A 7 13.67 -9.03 3.82
C ARG A 7 12.62 -8.26 3.02
N ILE A 8 13.04 -7.31 2.19
CA ILE A 8 12.12 -6.52 1.35
C ILE A 8 11.70 -7.33 0.12
N VAL A 9 12.63 -8.04 -0.53
CA VAL A 9 12.33 -8.85 -1.74
C VAL A 9 11.17 -9.80 -1.44
N PRO A 10 10.04 -9.70 -2.18
CA PRO A 10 8.86 -10.48 -1.86
C PRO A 10 9.06 -11.94 -2.26
N CYS A 11 8.27 -12.82 -1.64
CA CYS A 11 8.14 -14.20 -2.11
C CYS A 11 7.62 -14.22 -3.56
N ILE A 12 8.01 -15.23 -4.34
CA ILE A 12 7.47 -15.40 -5.69
C ILE A 12 6.00 -15.80 -5.56
N TRP A 13 5.11 -14.92 -6.00
CA TRP A 13 3.68 -15.17 -6.03
C TRP A 13 3.10 -14.77 -7.38
N ILE A 14 2.69 -15.78 -8.16
CA ILE A 14 2.14 -15.57 -9.50
C ILE A 14 0.62 -15.70 -9.41
N THR A 15 -0.07 -14.59 -9.57
CA THR A 15 -1.52 -14.50 -9.36
C THR A 15 -2.11 -13.39 -10.22
N PRO A 16 -3.35 -13.53 -10.73
CA PRO A 16 -4.00 -12.46 -11.47
C PRO A 16 -4.20 -11.18 -10.65
N ILE A 17 -4.28 -11.28 -9.31
CA ILE A 17 -4.40 -10.10 -8.44
C ILE A 17 -3.13 -9.24 -8.45
N ASP A 18 -2.00 -9.78 -8.90
CA ASP A 18 -0.76 -9.02 -9.07
C ASP A 18 -0.97 -7.86 -10.07
N CYS A 19 -1.90 -7.96 -11.02
CA CYS A 19 -2.23 -6.84 -11.91
C CYS A 19 -2.83 -5.62 -11.20
N PHE A 20 -3.27 -5.76 -9.94
CA PHE A 20 -3.93 -4.72 -9.15
C PHE A 20 -3.09 -4.35 -7.93
N TRP A 21 -3.35 -3.18 -7.37
CA TRP A 21 -2.69 -2.72 -6.15
C TRP A 21 -2.91 -3.66 -4.95
N GLU A 22 -4.06 -4.32 -4.85
CA GLU A 22 -4.41 -5.26 -3.78
C GLU A 22 -3.46 -6.47 -3.70
N GLY A 23 -2.75 -6.80 -4.80
CA GLY A 23 -1.69 -7.81 -4.78
C GLY A 23 -0.60 -7.47 -3.76
N ALA A 24 -0.34 -6.19 -3.50
CA ALA A 24 0.63 -5.73 -2.51
C ALA A 24 0.27 -6.17 -1.07
N LYS A 25 -1.03 -6.31 -0.75
CA LYS A 25 -1.50 -6.66 0.60
C LYS A 25 -1.08 -8.05 1.02
N ALA A 26 -1.04 -8.99 0.07
CA ALA A 26 -0.66 -10.37 0.33
C ALA A 26 0.86 -10.62 0.21
N LEU A 27 1.60 -9.67 -0.39
CA LEU A 27 3.07 -9.68 -0.37
C LEU A 27 3.65 -9.08 0.92
N GLY A 28 2.81 -8.87 1.95
CA GLY A 28 3.22 -8.29 3.22
C GLY A 28 4.46 -8.99 3.80
N PRO A 29 5.42 -8.23 4.37
CA PRO A 29 6.54 -8.85 5.03
C PRO A 29 6.01 -9.62 6.26
N HIS A 30 6.18 -10.94 6.22
CA HIS A 30 5.89 -11.84 7.33
C HIS A 30 7.23 -12.43 7.81
N PRO A 31 7.85 -11.88 8.87
CA PRO A 31 7.38 -10.85 9.81
C PRO A 31 7.60 -9.41 9.32
N ALA A 32 6.80 -8.47 9.85
CA ALA A 32 6.84 -7.07 9.45
C ALA A 32 8.19 -6.43 9.80
N ILE A 33 8.77 -5.69 8.85
CA ILE A 33 10.06 -5.02 9.05
C ILE A 33 9.81 -3.72 9.81
N GLU A 34 10.31 -3.60 11.03
CA GLU A 34 10.23 -2.35 11.77
C GLU A 34 11.12 -1.29 11.11
N THR A 35 10.58 -0.09 10.91
CA THR A 35 11.32 1.03 10.31
C THR A 35 12.61 1.36 11.09
N ARG A 36 12.65 1.05 12.40
CA ARG A 36 13.83 1.20 13.27
C ARG A 36 15.00 0.27 12.92
N GLU A 37 14.72 -0.94 12.43
CA GLU A 37 15.75 -1.89 12.01
C GLU A 37 16.50 -1.40 10.77
N LEU A 38 15.88 -0.47 10.03
CA LEU A 38 16.41 0.11 8.82
C LEU A 38 17.18 1.39 9.12
N ALA A 39 18.08 1.39 10.11
CA ALA A 39 18.70 2.58 10.71
C ALA A 39 19.13 3.70 9.71
N LEU A 40 19.60 3.36 8.51
CA LEU A 40 19.97 4.32 7.46
C LEU A 40 18.82 4.77 6.54
N LEU A 41 17.72 4.03 6.50
CA LEU A 41 16.55 4.30 5.69
C LEU A 41 15.43 4.98 6.50
N ALA A 42 15.42 4.82 7.82
CA ALA A 42 14.41 5.35 8.73
C ALA A 42 14.26 6.88 8.71
N TRP A 43 15.29 7.60 8.25
CA TRP A 43 15.32 9.06 8.14
C TRP A 43 15.07 9.58 6.72
N MET A 44 14.86 8.67 5.76
CA MET A 44 14.57 9.03 4.38
C MET A 44 13.13 9.50 4.22
N LYS A 45 12.93 10.55 3.41
CA LYS A 45 11.60 11.10 3.13
C LYS A 45 10.75 10.14 2.31
N SER A 46 11.39 9.27 1.54
CA SER A 46 10.73 8.27 0.68
C SER A 46 10.12 7.11 1.47
N ILE A 47 10.41 7.00 2.78
CA ILE A 47 9.83 5.97 3.62
C ILE A 47 8.66 6.56 4.42
N PRO A 48 7.46 5.95 4.34
CA PRO A 48 6.32 6.44 5.09
C PRO A 48 6.61 6.39 6.60
N ASN A 49 6.07 7.36 7.36
CA ASN A 49 6.16 7.44 8.83
C ASN A 49 5.32 6.33 9.55
N ARG A 50 5.27 5.14 8.97
CA ARG A 50 4.63 3.95 9.53
C ARG A 50 5.66 3.20 10.40
N LYS A 51 5.15 2.45 11.39
CA LYS A 51 5.99 1.58 12.24
C LYS A 51 6.64 0.44 11.44
N TYR A 52 5.99 0.02 10.36
CA TYR A 52 6.39 -1.09 9.51
C TYR A 52 6.39 -0.67 8.04
N ILE A 53 7.30 -1.25 7.25
CA ILE A 53 7.27 -1.12 5.78
C ILE A 53 6.37 -2.22 5.20
N GLN A 54 5.52 -1.83 4.25
CA GLN A 54 4.66 -2.75 3.50
C GLN A 54 4.66 -2.37 2.03
N TRP A 55 4.51 -3.36 1.15
CA TRP A 55 4.45 -3.15 -0.30
C TRP A 55 3.28 -2.28 -0.75
N THR A 56 2.24 -2.15 0.08
CA THR A 56 1.06 -1.29 -0.16
C THR A 56 1.39 0.20 -0.22
N ASP A 57 2.38 0.64 0.56
CA ASP A 57 2.74 2.05 0.78
C ASP A 57 4.20 2.36 0.36
N PHE A 58 4.90 1.42 -0.26
CA PHE A 58 6.34 1.51 -0.54
C PHE A 58 6.62 1.84 -2.00
N ASP A 59 7.32 2.94 -2.26
CA ASP A 59 7.83 3.33 -3.59
C ASP A 59 9.32 2.93 -3.73
N PRO A 60 9.64 1.85 -4.47
CA PRO A 60 11.01 1.37 -4.59
C PRO A 60 11.93 2.36 -5.34
N ILE A 61 11.39 3.06 -6.34
CA ILE A 61 12.17 4.01 -7.14
C ILE A 61 12.50 5.26 -6.32
N ALA A 62 11.55 5.80 -5.55
CA ALA A 62 11.80 6.95 -4.70
C ALA A 62 12.91 6.65 -3.68
N VAL A 63 12.83 5.48 -3.04
CA VAL A 63 13.82 5.01 -2.07
C VAL A 63 15.20 4.86 -2.70
N ILE A 64 15.31 4.18 -3.85
CA ILE A 64 16.60 3.96 -4.51
C ILE A 64 17.21 5.28 -5.00
N ASN A 65 16.40 6.21 -5.50
CA ASN A 65 16.87 7.53 -5.91
C ASN A 65 17.41 8.34 -4.72
N GLU A 66 16.75 8.28 -3.55
CA GLU A 66 17.21 8.94 -2.34
C GLU A 66 18.54 8.34 -1.84
N ILE A 67 18.66 7.00 -1.79
CA ILE A 67 19.92 6.37 -1.39
C ILE A 67 21.03 6.67 -2.42
N HIS A 68 20.72 6.68 -3.72
CA HIS A 68 21.68 7.06 -4.78
C HIS A 68 22.21 8.47 -4.56
N HIS A 69 21.33 9.43 -4.26
CA HIS A 69 21.73 10.81 -3.98
C HIS A 69 22.62 10.92 -2.73
N MET A 70 22.39 10.10 -1.70
CA MET A 70 23.09 10.21 -0.42
C MET A 70 24.41 9.44 -0.36
N MET A 71 24.49 8.28 -1.03
CA MET A 71 25.65 7.37 -0.94
C MET A 71 26.36 7.12 -2.28
N ASN A 72 25.92 7.79 -3.37
CA ASN A 72 26.47 7.65 -4.72
C ASN A 72 26.58 6.18 -5.16
N ILE A 73 25.46 5.46 -5.07
CA ILE A 73 25.41 4.02 -5.34
C ILE A 73 25.44 3.75 -6.85
N GLY A 74 26.62 3.76 -7.48
CA GLY A 74 26.78 3.60 -8.93
C GLY A 74 26.01 2.41 -9.56
N SER A 75 26.59 1.21 -9.59
CA SER A 75 26.03 0.08 -10.37
C SER A 75 24.68 -0.45 -9.86
N HIS A 76 24.30 -0.20 -8.61
CA HIS A 76 23.07 -0.75 -8.02
C HIS A 76 21.81 0.00 -8.45
N HIS A 77 21.91 1.30 -8.76
CA HIS A 77 20.80 2.07 -9.35
C HIS A 77 20.32 1.40 -10.65
N THR A 78 21.28 0.97 -11.49
CA THR A 78 20.98 0.28 -12.75
C THR A 78 20.31 -1.08 -12.58
N PHE A 79 20.44 -1.74 -11.42
CA PHE A 79 19.78 -3.03 -11.18
C PHE A 79 18.27 -2.85 -11.02
N PHE A 80 17.84 -1.88 -10.20
CA PHE A 80 16.42 -1.60 -9.99
C PHE A 80 15.75 -1.03 -11.23
N GLU A 81 16.44 -0.15 -11.98
CA GLU A 81 15.93 0.33 -13.26
C GLU A 81 15.77 -0.80 -14.29
N ARG A 82 16.76 -1.70 -14.41
CA ARG A 82 16.68 -2.83 -15.35
C ARG A 82 15.67 -3.90 -14.94
N ALA A 83 15.46 -4.09 -13.64
CA ALA A 83 14.45 -5.01 -13.13
C ALA A 83 13.02 -4.54 -13.45
N GLY A 84 12.84 -3.27 -13.83
CA GLY A 84 11.55 -2.74 -14.25
C GLY A 84 10.53 -2.68 -13.11
N VAL A 85 10.99 -2.56 -11.87
CA VAL A 85 10.12 -2.55 -10.67
C VAL A 85 9.21 -1.31 -10.63
N GLY A 86 9.65 -0.19 -11.21
CA GLY A 86 8.83 1.03 -11.29
C GLY A 86 8.46 1.57 -9.91
N HIS A 87 7.23 2.06 -9.77
CA HIS A 87 6.63 2.45 -8.48
C HIS A 87 6.02 1.25 -7.72
N GLY A 88 6.37 0.02 -8.11
CA GLY A 88 5.88 -1.21 -7.48
C GLY A 88 4.40 -1.46 -7.75
N TYR A 89 3.57 -1.29 -6.71
CA TYR A 89 2.11 -1.42 -6.78
C TYR A 89 1.38 -0.07 -6.77
N LEU A 90 2.08 1.04 -6.53
CA LEU A 90 1.46 2.35 -6.28
C LEU A 90 0.80 2.96 -7.52
N ASP A 91 1.28 2.60 -8.71
CA ASP A 91 0.78 3.06 -10.01
C ASP A 91 -0.14 2.03 -10.70
N ARG A 92 -0.42 0.89 -10.05
CA ARG A 92 -1.35 -0.12 -10.54
C ARG A 92 -2.80 0.29 -10.23
N PRO A 93 -3.78 -0.11 -11.05
CA PRO A 93 -5.19 0.13 -10.74
C PRO A 93 -5.60 -0.59 -9.45
N CYS A 94 -6.42 0.06 -8.63
CA CYS A 94 -7.08 -0.57 -7.49
C CYS A 94 -8.26 -1.42 -7.97
N MET A 95 -8.38 -2.65 -7.50
CA MET A 95 -9.55 -3.50 -7.71
C MET A 95 -10.78 -2.89 -7.02
N ASN A 96 -10.58 -2.29 -5.84
CA ASN A 96 -11.56 -1.45 -5.16
C ASN A 96 -11.09 0.01 -5.08
N PRO A 97 -11.56 0.90 -5.98
CA PRO A 97 -11.24 2.33 -5.94
C PRO A 97 -11.64 3.07 -4.66
N LEU A 98 -12.61 2.52 -3.92
CA LEU A 98 -13.12 3.09 -2.68
C LEU A 98 -12.36 2.61 -1.44
N ASP A 99 -11.35 1.74 -1.62
CA ASP A 99 -10.48 1.33 -0.52
C ASP A 99 -9.73 2.57 0.02
N PRO A 100 -9.82 2.88 1.34
CA PRO A 100 -9.15 4.04 1.92
C PRO A 100 -7.62 3.97 1.83
N GLU A 101 -7.05 2.77 1.66
CA GLU A 101 -5.61 2.56 1.49
C GLU A 101 -5.18 2.60 0.01
N CYS A 102 -6.12 2.67 -0.95
CA CYS A 102 -5.79 2.80 -2.37
C CYS A 102 -4.92 4.06 -2.61
N PRO A 103 -3.75 3.93 -3.25
CA PRO A 103 -2.81 5.03 -3.39
C PRO A 103 -3.31 6.06 -4.39
N LYS A 104 -3.03 7.34 -4.13
CA LYS A 104 -3.39 8.47 -5.02
C LYS A 104 -2.74 8.41 -6.40
N MET A 105 -1.65 7.66 -6.52
CA MET A 105 -0.94 7.44 -7.79
C MET A 105 -1.65 6.44 -8.69
N SER A 106 -2.59 5.66 -8.15
CA SER A 106 -3.36 4.70 -8.92
C SER A 106 -4.22 5.41 -9.98
N PRO A 107 -4.30 4.91 -11.22
CA PRO A 107 -5.02 5.56 -12.31
C PRO A 107 -6.53 5.69 -12.08
N ASN A 108 -7.10 4.85 -11.21
CA ASN A 108 -8.51 4.87 -10.86
C ASN A 108 -8.77 5.25 -9.40
N TYR A 109 -7.81 5.92 -8.73
CA TYR A 109 -8.01 6.43 -7.39
C TYR A 109 -9.25 7.32 -7.29
N TYR A 110 -10.07 7.09 -6.26
CA TYR A 110 -11.29 7.85 -6.02
C TYR A 110 -11.23 8.58 -4.67
N ASP A 111 -11.26 9.91 -4.71
CA ASP A 111 -11.37 10.71 -3.50
C ASP A 111 -12.83 10.76 -3.02
N ALA A 112 -13.13 10.00 -1.97
CA ALA A 112 -14.45 9.97 -1.37
C ALA A 112 -14.78 11.22 -0.53
N CYS A 113 -13.77 12.00 -0.10
CA CYS A 113 -13.98 13.13 0.82
C CYS A 113 -14.90 14.22 0.24
N PRO A 114 -14.72 14.69 -1.01
CA PRO A 114 -15.61 15.69 -1.62
C PRO A 114 -17.07 15.24 -1.72
N VAL A 115 -17.29 13.94 -1.95
CA VAL A 115 -18.64 13.37 -2.05
C VAL A 115 -19.30 13.29 -0.67
N LEU A 116 -18.53 12.92 0.34
CA LEU A 116 -19.00 12.89 1.73
C LEU A 116 -19.42 14.30 2.20
N ASP A 117 -18.68 15.34 1.82
CA ASP A 117 -19.04 16.72 2.16
C ASP A 117 -20.34 17.16 1.49
N ARG A 118 -20.54 16.77 0.23
CA ARG A 118 -21.81 17.01 -0.48
C ARG A 118 -22.98 16.29 0.19
N PHE A 119 -22.75 15.07 0.67
CA PHE A 119 -23.76 14.28 1.39
C PHE A 119 -24.10 14.90 2.76
N ARG A 120 -23.10 15.35 3.53
CA ARG A 120 -23.30 16.09 4.79
C ARG A 120 -24.15 17.34 4.58
N GLN A 121 -23.81 18.16 3.59
CA GLN A 121 -24.59 19.36 3.24
C GLN A 121 -26.03 19.03 2.80
N PHE A 122 -26.26 17.87 2.19
CA PHE A 122 -27.60 17.41 1.87
C PHE A 122 -28.37 16.99 3.12
N ALA A 123 -27.73 16.24 4.03
CA ALA A 123 -28.32 15.83 5.29
C ALA A 123 -28.72 17.03 6.15
N ASP A 124 -27.84 18.03 6.28
CA ASP A 124 -28.11 19.27 7.02
C ASP A 124 -29.31 20.02 6.46
N ARG A 125 -29.43 20.11 5.13
CA ARG A 125 -30.55 20.77 4.45
C ARG A 125 -31.90 20.07 4.64
N ASN A 126 -31.87 18.75 4.82
CA ASN A 126 -33.08 17.93 4.95
C ASN A 126 -33.36 17.50 6.41
N ASN A 127 -32.61 18.04 7.37
CA ASN A 127 -32.71 17.70 8.79
C ASN A 127 -32.58 16.19 9.07
N ILE A 128 -31.63 15.54 8.38
CA ILE A 128 -31.32 14.12 8.52
C ILE A 128 -30.14 13.97 9.49
N THR A 129 -30.31 13.18 10.55
CA THR A 129 -29.23 12.86 11.49
C THR A 129 -28.34 11.76 10.91
N LEU A 130 -27.06 12.06 10.72
CA LEU A 130 -26.06 11.07 10.33
C LEU A 130 -25.50 10.38 11.57
N LEU A 131 -25.61 9.05 11.63
CA LEU A 131 -24.95 8.22 12.63
C LEU A 131 -23.76 7.55 11.96
N ALA A 132 -22.60 7.59 12.61
CA ALA A 132 -21.44 6.82 12.14
C ALA A 132 -21.68 5.35 12.48
N ASP A 133 -21.62 4.49 11.48
CA ASP A 133 -21.58 3.05 11.72
C ASP A 133 -20.25 2.66 12.39
N ASP A 134 -20.35 1.79 13.38
CA ASP A 134 -19.20 1.24 14.10
C ASP A 134 -18.78 -0.09 13.46
N PHE A 135 -17.83 0.01 12.52
CA PHE A 135 -17.25 -1.15 11.82
C PHE A 135 -16.26 -1.95 12.68
N SER A 136 -16.04 -1.59 13.95
CA SER A 136 -15.03 -2.26 14.80
C SER A 136 -15.30 -3.75 15.04
N ASN A 137 -16.56 -4.18 14.87
CA ASN A 137 -16.99 -5.58 15.05
C ASN A 137 -17.35 -6.28 13.74
N ASP A 138 -17.25 -5.59 12.59
CA ASP A 138 -17.57 -6.19 11.29
C ASP A 138 -16.39 -7.04 10.82
N VAL A 139 -16.45 -8.34 11.15
CA VAL A 139 -15.51 -9.31 10.61
C VAL A 139 -15.98 -9.67 9.20
N TYR A 140 -15.32 -9.11 8.19
CA TYR A 140 -15.42 -9.59 6.80
C TYR A 140 -14.70 -10.94 6.66
N GLU A 141 -15.14 -11.95 7.41
CA GLU A 141 -14.65 -13.31 7.23
C GLU A 141 -15.42 -13.93 6.07
N PHE A 142 -14.74 -14.09 4.94
CA PHE A 142 -15.26 -14.94 3.88
C PHE A 142 -15.22 -16.38 4.40
N ASP A 143 -16.30 -16.81 5.06
CA ASP A 143 -16.42 -18.17 5.59
C ASP A 143 -16.54 -19.15 4.42
N PHE A 144 -15.40 -19.52 3.87
CA PHE A 144 -15.28 -20.45 2.75
C PHE A 144 -15.89 -21.81 3.08
N LEU A 145 -15.96 -22.19 4.37
CA LEU A 145 -16.51 -23.47 4.83
C LEU A 145 -18.05 -23.47 4.85
N SER A 146 -18.70 -22.32 5.02
CA SER A 146 -20.16 -22.18 4.85
C SER A 146 -20.66 -22.55 3.45
N LEU A 147 -19.77 -22.50 2.45
CA LEU A 147 -20.05 -22.87 1.06
C LEU A 147 -20.01 -24.40 0.83
N PHE A 148 -19.44 -25.16 1.77
CA PHE A 148 -19.31 -26.62 1.70
C PHE A 148 -20.08 -27.36 2.80
N SER A 149 -20.80 -26.64 3.67
CA SER A 149 -21.73 -27.27 4.61
C SER A 149 -23.09 -27.47 3.94
N GLU A 150 -23.32 -28.66 3.37
CA GLU A 150 -24.67 -29.24 3.23
C GLU A 150 -25.17 -29.80 4.57
#